data_AF-A0A382SEI8-F1
#
_entry.id   AF-A0A382SEI8-F1
#
_cell.length_a   1.000
_cell.length_b   1.000
_cell.length_c   1.000
_cell.angle_alpha   90.00
_cell.angle_beta   90.00
_cell.angle_gamma   90.00
#
_symmetry.space_group_name_H-M   'P 1'
#
loop_
_entity.id
_entity.type
_entity.pdbx_description
1 polymer ?
#
loop_
_entity_poly.entity_id
_entity_poly.type
_entity_poly.pdbx_seq_one_letter_code
_entity_poly.pdbx_strand_id
1 'polypeptide(L)' 'MKFINKHKSLNYDKRCKRLSIKYIIIHYTAMRTDVEAINYLCDKNNQVSSHFL' A
#
# COMPACT_ATOMS: atom_id res chain seq x y z
N MET A 1 4.72 -17.86 6.40
CA MET A 1 3.77 -16.79 6.02
C MET A 1 3.70 -16.71 4.51
N LYS A 2 2.51 -16.67 3.91
CA LYS A 2 2.34 -16.63 2.43
C LYS A 2 2.00 -15.20 2.02
N PHE A 3 2.79 -14.63 1.09
CA PHE A 3 2.50 -13.32 0.51
C PHE A 3 1.50 -13.45 -0.64
N ILE A 4 0.56 -12.51 -0.71
CA ILE A 4 -0.44 -12.41 -1.79
C ILE A 4 -0.07 -11.21 -2.68
N ASN A 5 0.39 -11.49 -3.89
CA ASN A 5 0.84 -10.46 -4.84
C ASN A 5 -0.24 -10.05 -5.87
N LYS A 6 -1.52 -10.30 -5.54
CA LYS A 6 -2.66 -10.07 -6.44
C LYS A 6 -3.06 -8.60 -6.53
N HIS A 7 -2.98 -7.87 -5.42
CA HIS A 7 -3.45 -6.49 -5.30
C HIS A 7 -2.27 -5.52 -5.45
N LYS A 8 -2.50 -4.43 -6.17
CA LYS A 8 -1.51 -3.36 -6.37
C LYS A 8 -2.20 -2.02 -6.24
N SER A 9 -1.86 -1.26 -5.20
CA SER A 9 -2.25 0.14 -5.12
C SER A 9 -1.54 0.93 -6.22
N LEU A 10 -2.21 1.94 -6.76
CA LEU A 10 -1.59 2.81 -7.74
C LEU A 10 -0.53 3.69 -7.07
N ASN A 11 0.63 3.81 -7.70
CA ASN A 11 1.63 4.79 -7.28
C ASN A 11 1.29 6.12 -7.96
N TYR A 12 0.76 7.07 -7.18
CA TYR A 12 0.38 8.39 -7.69
C TYR A 12 1.57 9.34 -7.83
N ASP A 13 2.72 8.98 -7.26
CA ASP A 13 3.87 9.87 -7.17
C ASP A 13 5.15 9.28 -7.77
N LYS A 14 6.10 10.17 -8.11
CA LYS A 14 7.40 9.77 -8.68
C LYS A 14 8.27 9.13 -7.60
N ARG A 15 8.19 7.80 -7.45
CA ARG A 15 9.10 7.04 -6.58
C ARG A 15 10.47 6.90 -7.23
N CYS A 16 11.51 7.44 -6.58
CA CYS A 16 12.88 7.23 -7.03
C CYS A 16 13.25 5.74 -7.00
N LYS A 17 13.71 5.21 -8.13
CA LYS A 17 14.22 3.85 -8.23
C LYS A 17 15.60 3.78 -7.57
N ARG A 18 15.90 2.66 -6.89
CA ARG A 18 17.22 2.35 -6.27
C ARG A 18 17.59 3.19 -5.03
N LEU A 19 16.61 3.59 -4.23
CA LEU A 19 16.88 4.10 -2.89
C LEU A 19 17.17 2.94 -1.93
N SER A 20 18.12 3.13 -1.01
CA SER A 20 18.28 2.22 0.13
C SER A 20 17.16 2.49 1.14
N ILE A 21 16.46 1.43 1.55
CA ILE A 21 15.42 1.51 2.58
C ILE A 21 16.11 1.66 3.93
N LYS A 22 15.93 2.81 4.58
CA LYS A 22 16.50 3.09 5.90
C LYS A 22 15.53 2.85 7.05
N TYR A 23 14.24 2.92 6.75
CA TYR A 23 13.17 2.90 7.74
C TYR A 23 12.02 2.00 7.27
N ILE A 24 11.38 1.36 8.23
CA ILE A 24 10.10 0.69 8.06
C ILE A 24 9.09 1.50 8.88
N ILE A 25 8.03 1.96 8.23
CA ILE A 25 6.97 2.73 8.87
C ILE A 25 5.75 1.83 8.97
N ILE A 26 5.21 1.67 10.18
CA ILE A 26 4.04 0.83 10.47
C ILE A 26 2.84 1.75 10.67
N HIS A 27 1.78 1.49 9.93
CA HIS A 27 0.52 2.22 10.02
C HIS A 27 -0.61 1.25 10.35
N TYR A 28 -1.60 1.73 11.11
CA TYR A 28 -2.87 1.05 11.28
C TYR A 28 -3.88 1.64 10.29
N THR A 29 -4.62 0.79 9.60
CA THR A 29 -5.59 1.23 8.58
C THR A 29 -6.78 1.97 9.18
N ALA A 30 -7.06 1.75 10.47
CA ALA A 30 -8.31 2.17 11.14
C ALA A 30 -9.58 1.67 10.42
N MET A 31 -9.46 0.64 9.57
CA MET A 31 -10.54 0.00 8.83
C MET A 31 -10.93 -1.31 9.49
N ARG A 32 -12.17 -1.75 9.28
CA ARG A 32 -12.71 -2.91 10.00
C ARG A 32 -12.25 -4.24 9.40
N THR A 33 -11.95 -4.23 8.09
CA THR A 33 -11.53 -5.44 7.36
C THR A 33 -10.36 -5.15 6.44
N ASP A 34 -9.60 -6.18 6.11
CA ASP A 34 -8.55 -6.15 5.10
C ASP A 34 -9.12 -5.87 3.70
N VAL A 35 -10.29 -6.42 3.36
CA VAL A 35 -10.98 -6.18 2.08
C VAL A 35 -11.29 -4.69 1.89
N GLU A 36 -11.77 -4.02 2.93
CA GLU A 36 -12.03 -2.57 2.92
C GLU A 36 -10.74 -1.79 2.61
N ALA A 37 -9.64 -2.14 3.29
CA ALA A 37 -8.34 -1.51 3.08
C ALA A 37 -7.76 -1.77 1.69
N ILE A 38 -7.87 -2.99 1.17
CA ILE A 38 -7.45 -3.33 -0.19
C ILE A 38 -8.25 -2.50 -1.20
N ASN A 39 -9.57 -2.44 -1.05
CA ASN A 39 -10.42 -1.69 -1.96
C ASN A 39 -10.09 -0.19 -1.92
N TYR A 40 -9.88 0.36 -0.74
CA TYR A 40 -9.50 1.77 -0.59
C TYR A 40 -8.15 2.08 -1.24
N LEU A 41 -7.13 1.24 -1.02
CA LEU A 41 -5.78 1.42 -1.59
C LEU A 41 -5.74 1.19 -3.12
N CYS A 42 -6.66 0.40 -3.68
CA CYS A 42 -6.73 0.13 -5.11
C CYS A 42 -7.67 1.06 -5.89
N ASP A 43 -8.47 1.87 -5.20
CA ASP A 43 -9.32 2.87 -5.84
C ASP A 43 -8.47 3.98 -6.47
N LYS A 44 -8.74 4.28 -7.76
CA LYS A 44 -8.03 5.29 -8.55
C LYS A 44 -8.23 6.71 -8.07
N ASN A 45 -9.31 6.96 -7.33
CA ASN A 45 -9.64 8.27 -6.78
C ASN A 45 -8.85 8.56 -5.49
N ASN A 46 -8.39 7.51 -4.79
CA ASN A 46 -7.66 7.63 -3.54
C ASN A 46 -6.16 7.73 -3.83
N GLN A 47 -5.57 8.91 -3.63
CA GLN A 47 -4.16 9.19 -3.90
C GLN A 47 -3.22 8.68 -2.79
N VAL A 48 -3.34 7.40 -2.42
CA VAL A 48 -2.54 6.75 -1.36
C VAL A 48 -2.01 5.39 -1.82
N SER A 49 -0.88 4.96 -1.26
CA SER A 49 -0.29 3.66 -1.53
C SER A 49 0.58 3.17 -0.37
N SER A 50 0.62 1.86 -0.15
CA SER A 50 1.54 1.20 0.76
C SER A 50 2.29 0.07 0.06
N HIS A 51 3.40 -0.39 0.64
CA HIS A 51 4.14 -1.54 0.10
C HIS A 51 3.52 -2.87 0.53
N PHE A 52 2.95 -2.88 1.75
CA PHE A 52 2.30 -4.01 2.37
C PHE A 52 1.06 -3.52 3.11
N LEU A 53 0.09 -4.41 3.22
CA LEU A 53 -1.12 -4.27 4.01
C LEU A 53 -1.25 -5.54 4.86
#